data_AF-A0AAV6CS11-F1
#
_entry.id   AF-A0AAV6CS11-F1
#
_cell.length_a   1.000
_cell.length_b   1.000
_cell.length_c   1.000
_cell.angle_alpha   90.00
_cell.angle_beta   90.00
_cell.angle_gamma   90.00
#
_symmetry.space_group_name_H-M   'P 1'
#
loop_
_entity.id
_entity.type
_entity.pdbx_description
1 polymer ?
#
loop_
_entity_poly.entity_id
_entity_poly.type
_entity_poly.pdbx_seq_one_letter_code
_entity_poly.pdbx_strand_id
1 'polypeptide(L)'
;MSRSTRSFARYLKRQTADVGVADASLAARRATQPIGTPDEIIENIRTLPHAVSLEMVVIHFFYGAMPRAKAEKSLRLFAEKVFPAVQAMPTPINPASLGV
;
A
#
# COMPACT_ATOMS: atom_id res chain seq x y z
N MET A 1 8.61 -44.87 -20.67
CA MET A 1 8.40 -43.45 -20.31
C MET A 1 7.80 -43.38 -18.90
N SER A 2 8.57 -42.89 -17.93
CA SER A 2 8.24 -42.92 -16.49
C SER A 2 7.18 -41.87 -16.09
N ARG A 3 6.26 -42.25 -15.20
CA ARG A 3 5.16 -41.41 -14.65
C ARG A 3 5.65 -40.12 -13.97
N SER A 4 6.95 -40.03 -13.64
CA SER A 4 7.57 -38.90 -12.94
C SER A 4 7.66 -37.62 -13.77
N THR A 5 7.77 -37.69 -15.10
CA THR A 5 7.89 -36.46 -15.93
C THR A 5 6.58 -35.70 -16.06
N ARG A 6 5.44 -36.42 -15.89
CA ARG A 6 4.09 -35.85 -15.99
C ARG A 6 3.68 -35.07 -14.74
N SER A 7 4.25 -35.39 -13.57
CA SER A 7 4.02 -34.63 -12.32
C SER A 7 4.77 -33.31 -12.31
N PHE A 8 6.01 -33.28 -12.79
CA PHE A 8 6.83 -32.08 -12.84
C PHE A 8 6.26 -31.02 -13.80
N ALA A 9 5.80 -31.41 -14.98
CA ALA A 9 5.11 -30.51 -15.91
C ALA A 9 3.80 -29.95 -15.32
N ARG A 10 3.07 -30.77 -14.54
CA ARG A 10 1.86 -30.34 -13.83
C ARG A 10 2.18 -29.39 -12.67
N TYR A 11 3.31 -29.59 -12.00
CA TYR A 11 3.82 -28.73 -10.93
C TYR A 11 4.16 -27.34 -11.46
N LEU A 12 4.90 -27.25 -12.57
CA LEU A 12 5.21 -25.97 -13.23
C LEU A 12 3.93 -25.23 -13.64
N LYS A 13 2.95 -25.94 -14.23
CA LYS A 13 1.67 -25.35 -14.65
C LYS A 13 0.84 -24.79 -13.48
N ARG A 14 0.92 -25.41 -12.29
CA ARG A 14 0.28 -24.90 -11.06
C ARG A 14 1.04 -23.72 -10.46
N GLN A 15 2.37 -23.77 -10.47
CA GLN A 15 3.19 -22.67 -9.99
C GLN A 15 2.89 -21.38 -10.77
N THR A 16 2.80 -21.45 -12.11
CA THR A 16 2.43 -20.28 -12.94
C THR A 16 1.02 -19.74 -12.65
N ALA A 17 0.09 -20.60 -12.23
CA ALA A 17 -1.28 -20.20 -11.88
C ALA A 17 -1.38 -19.52 -10.50
N ASP A 18 -0.57 -19.95 -9.52
CA ASP A 18 -0.53 -19.33 -8.18
C ASP A 18 0.21 -17.99 -8.16
N VAL A 19 1.16 -17.75 -9.08
CA VAL A 19 1.86 -16.45 -9.15
C VAL A 19 0.90 -15.31 -9.47
N GLY A 20 -0.12 -15.53 -10.32
CA GLY A 20 -1.07 -14.50 -10.73
C GLY A 20 -1.95 -13.97 -9.58
N VAL A 21 -2.36 -14.83 -8.65
CA VAL A 21 -3.16 -14.43 -7.47
C VAL A 21 -2.27 -13.74 -6.42
N ALA A 22 -1.03 -14.21 -6.26
CA ALA A 22 -0.06 -13.59 -5.37
C ALA A 22 0.36 -12.19 -5.86
N ASP A 23 0.59 -12.02 -7.17
CA ASP A 23 0.91 -10.72 -7.76
C ASP A 23 -0.27 -9.74 -7.71
N ALA A 24 -1.50 -10.20 -7.96
CA ALA A 24 -2.70 -9.36 -7.83
C ALA A 24 -2.92 -8.92 -6.36
N SER A 25 -2.69 -9.81 -5.40
CA SER A 25 -2.76 -9.49 -3.97
C SER A 25 -1.65 -8.53 -3.54
N LEU A 26 -0.43 -8.69 -4.06
CA LEU A 26 0.70 -7.82 -3.77
C LEU A 26 0.53 -6.44 -4.41
N ALA A 27 0.05 -6.37 -5.65
CA ALA A 27 -0.26 -5.12 -6.33
C ALA A 27 -1.38 -4.37 -5.62
N ALA A 28 -2.45 -5.05 -5.22
CA ALA A 28 -3.53 -4.45 -4.43
C ALA A 28 -3.03 -3.92 -3.07
N ARG A 29 -2.14 -4.66 -2.40
CA ARG A 29 -1.50 -4.21 -1.15
C ARG A 29 -0.51 -3.06 -1.34
N ARG A 30 0.15 -2.98 -2.49
CA ARG A 30 1.06 -1.87 -2.83
C ARG A 30 0.27 -0.62 -3.19
N ALA A 31 -0.86 -0.76 -3.88
CA ALA A 31 -1.72 0.36 -4.26
C ALA A 31 -2.32 1.10 -3.05
N THR A 32 -2.51 0.41 -1.92
CA THR A 32 -2.99 1.02 -0.68
C THR A 32 -1.87 1.56 0.21
N GLN A 33 -0.60 1.21 -0.07
CA GLN A 33 0.52 1.72 0.70
C GLN A 33 0.94 3.09 0.15
N PRO A 34 1.16 4.09 1.01
CA PRO A 34 1.68 5.39 0.60
C PRO A 34 3.16 5.27 0.21
N ILE A 35 3.41 4.72 -0.98
CA ILE A 35 4.73 4.57 -1.60
C ILE A 35 4.74 5.41 -2.87
N GLY A 36 5.55 6.45 -2.89
CA GLY A 36 5.64 7.35 -4.03
C GLY A 36 6.36 8.65 -3.68
N THR A 37 6.15 9.63 -4.53
CA THR A 37 6.48 11.03 -4.27
C THR A 37 5.60 11.61 -3.15
N PRO A 38 6.01 12.71 -2.50
CA PRO A 38 5.18 13.37 -1.49
C PRO A 38 3.76 13.69 -2.00
N ASP A 39 3.63 14.18 -3.23
CA ASP A 39 2.35 14.58 -3.80
C ASP A 39 1.42 13.36 -4.00
N GLU A 40 1.94 12.25 -4.53
CA GLU A 40 1.17 11.00 -4.68
C GLU A 40 0.66 10.48 -3.34
N ILE A 41 1.48 10.56 -2.29
CA ILE A 41 1.08 10.14 -0.94
C ILE A 41 -0.04 11.04 -0.39
N ILE A 42 0.10 12.36 -0.57
CA ILE A 42 -0.88 13.35 -0.14
C ILE A 42 -2.23 13.11 -0.84
N GLU A 43 -2.21 12.91 -2.16
CA GLU A 43 -3.43 12.62 -2.93
C GLU A 43 -4.10 11.33 -2.45
N ASN A 44 -3.33 10.26 -2.24
CA ASN A 44 -3.87 9.00 -1.73
C ASN A 44 -4.54 9.17 -0.36
N ILE A 45 -3.89 9.87 0.58
CA ILE A 45 -4.46 10.10 1.91
C ILE A 45 -5.71 10.99 1.83
N ARG A 46 -5.74 11.99 0.94
CA ARG A 46 -6.89 12.90 0.78
C ARG A 46 -8.18 12.16 0.41
N THR A 47 -8.10 11.00 -0.23
CA THR A 47 -9.28 10.20 -0.57
C THR A 47 -9.93 9.54 0.66
N LEU A 48 -9.17 9.31 1.74
CA LEU A 48 -9.62 8.48 2.87
C LEU A 48 -10.73 9.13 3.72
N PRO A 49 -10.65 10.42 4.13
CA PRO A 49 -11.70 11.04 4.92
C PRO A 49 -13.07 10.98 4.24
N HIS A 50 -13.12 11.20 2.92
CA HIS A 50 -14.35 11.14 2.14
C HIS A 50 -14.93 9.73 2.04
N ALA A 51 -14.07 8.71 2.02
CA ALA A 51 -14.51 7.33 1.89
C ALA A 51 -15.09 6.78 3.20
N VAL A 52 -14.41 7.03 4.34
CA VAL A 52 -14.69 6.30 5.60
C VAL A 52 -14.86 7.18 6.83
N SER A 53 -15.06 8.50 6.67
CA SER A 53 -15.14 9.45 7.80
C SER A 53 -13.88 9.37 8.69
N LEU A 54 -12.71 9.33 8.05
CA LEU A 54 -11.44 9.14 8.72
C LEU A 54 -10.99 10.42 9.45
N GLU A 55 -10.82 10.34 10.77
CA GLU A 55 -10.27 11.42 11.60
C GLU A 55 -8.77 11.24 11.91
N MET A 56 -8.33 9.99 12.08
CA MET A 56 -6.95 9.69 12.48
C MET A 56 -6.34 8.64 11.56
N VAL A 57 -5.10 8.89 11.12
CA VAL A 57 -4.27 7.92 10.39
C VAL A 57 -2.99 7.65 11.15
N VAL A 58 -2.67 6.37 11.34
CA VAL A 58 -1.41 5.92 11.91
C VAL A 58 -0.58 5.31 10.78
N ILE A 59 0.60 5.87 10.53
CA ILE A 59 1.47 5.44 9.44
C ILE A 59 2.62 4.63 10.01
N HIS A 60 2.69 3.36 9.58
CA HIS A 60 3.78 2.46 9.95
C HIS A 60 4.89 2.50 8.89
N PHE A 61 6.06 3.03 9.25
CA PHE A 61 7.23 3.06 8.38
C PHE A 61 8.03 1.77 8.51
N PHE A 62 7.94 0.92 7.49
CA PHE A 62 8.69 -0.33 7.42
C PHE A 62 9.64 -0.34 6.21
N TYR A 63 10.94 -0.30 6.46
CA TYR A 63 11.97 -0.14 5.43
C TYR A 63 12.72 -1.45 5.06
N GLY A 64 12.44 -2.56 5.74
CA GLY A 64 13.08 -3.86 5.47
C GLY A 64 14.61 -3.78 5.47
N ALA A 65 15.26 -4.30 4.43
CA ALA A 65 16.72 -4.30 4.28
C ALA A 65 17.32 -2.98 3.75
N MET A 66 16.55 -1.88 3.72
CA MET A 66 17.03 -0.59 3.23
C MET A 66 18.18 -0.05 4.11
N PRO A 67 19.27 0.48 3.52
CA PRO A 67 20.32 1.13 4.30
C PRO A 67 19.77 2.29 5.14
N ARG A 68 20.24 2.38 6.40
CA ARG A 68 19.75 3.36 7.38
C ARG A 68 19.70 4.79 6.83
N ALA A 69 20.78 5.26 6.19
CA ALA A 69 20.85 6.62 5.66
C ALA A 69 19.75 6.92 4.62
N LYS A 70 19.39 5.91 3.81
CA LYS A 70 18.32 6.04 2.82
C LYS A 70 16.93 6.04 3.48
N ALA A 71 16.72 5.17 4.46
CA ALA A 71 15.49 5.12 5.26
C ALA A 71 15.26 6.44 6.01
N GLU A 72 16.30 6.97 6.65
CA GLU A 72 16.25 8.25 7.36
C GLU A 72 15.92 9.41 6.41
N LYS A 73 16.53 9.46 5.22
CA LYS A 73 16.21 10.46 4.20
C LYS A 73 14.73 10.40 3.79
N SER A 74 14.18 9.19 3.62
CA SER A 74 12.76 9.00 3.32
C SER A 74 11.86 9.49 4.46
N LEU A 75 12.18 9.16 5.70
CA LEU A 75 11.41 9.59 6.86
C LEU A 75 11.43 11.11 7.05
N ARG A 76 12.60 11.74 6.89
CA ARG A 76 12.73 13.21 6.92
C ARG A 76 11.91 13.86 5.81
N LEU A 77 11.98 13.35 4.58
CA LEU A 77 11.19 13.87 3.47
C LEU A 77 9.68 13.78 3.76
N PHE A 78 9.23 12.66 4.33
CA PHE A 78 7.85 12.50 4.77
C PHE A 78 7.47 13.56 5.82
N ALA A 79 8.29 13.72 6.87
CA ALA A 79 8.04 14.67 7.95
C ALA A 79 8.03 16.14 7.46
N GLU A 80 8.86 16.49 6.49
CA GLU A 80 8.95 17.85 5.97
C GLU A 80 7.86 18.20 4.96
N LYS A 81 7.43 17.25 4.12
CA LYS A 81 6.55 17.52 2.96
C LYS A 81 5.14 16.96 3.11
N VAL A 82 5.02 15.73 3.61
CA VAL A 82 3.74 15.03 3.66
C VAL A 82 3.01 15.31 4.98
N PHE A 83 3.71 15.21 6.11
CA PHE A 83 3.08 15.32 7.42
C PHE A 83 2.33 16.65 7.64
N PRO A 84 2.90 17.84 7.31
CA PRO A 84 2.19 19.10 7.49
C PRO A 84 0.98 19.22 6.56
N ALA A 85 1.08 18.70 5.34
CA ALA A 85 -0.01 18.71 4.37
C ALA A 85 -1.19 17.84 4.84
N VAL A 86 -0.91 16.65 5.40
CA VAL A 86 -1.92 15.74 5.95
C VAL A 86 -2.58 16.33 7.20
N GLN A 87 -1.81 16.94 8.10
CA GLN A 87 -2.34 17.61 9.31
C GLN A 87 -3.28 18.78 8.97
N ALA A 88 -3.07 19.46 7.84
CA ALA A 88 -3.91 20.56 7.39
C ALA A 88 -5.15 20.09 6.61
N MET A 89 -5.33 18.79 6.36
CA MET A 89 -6.47 18.29 5.59
C MET A 89 -7.78 18.42 6.37
N PRO A 90 -8.88 18.80 5.70
CA PRO A 90 -10.20 18.69 6.31
C PRO A 90 -10.55 17.22 6.54
N THR A 91 -11.25 16.94 7.64
CA THR A 91 -11.77 15.61 8.00
C THR A 91 -13.30 15.59 7.90
N PRO A 92 -13.88 15.67 6.69
CA PRO A 92 -15.32 15.65 6.52
C PRO A 92 -15.88 14.27 6.89
N ILE A 93 -17.07 14.28 7.50
CA ILE A 93 -17.85 13.07 7.71
C ILE A 93 -18.51 12.69 6.38
N ASN A 94 -18.38 11.44 5.97
CA ASN A 94 -19.11 10.90 4.82
C ASN A 94 -20.63 10.95 5.13
N PRO A 95 -21.48 11.53 4.27
CA PRO A 95 -22.92 11.58 4.49
C PRO A 95 -23.57 10.22 4.77
N ALA A 96 -23.05 9.14 4.19
CA ALA A 96 -23.53 7.78 4.45
C ALA A 96 -23.30 7.33 5.91
N SER A 97 -22.38 7.97 6.63
CA SER A 97 -22.12 7.74 8.05
C SER A 97 -23.08 8.50 8.99
N LEU A 98 -23.93 9.39 8.47
CA LEU A 98 -24.80 10.25 9.29
C LEU A 98 -26.09 9.55 9.79
N GLY A 99 -26.36 8.32 9.34
CA GLY A 99 -27.45 7.49 9.87
C GLY A 99 -28.87 8.00 9.64
N VAL A 100 -29.06 8.88 8.63
CA VAL A 100 -30.37 9.41 8.21
C VAL A 100 -31.10 8.47 7.24
#